data_AF-A0A357N6R5-F1
#
_entry.id   AF-A0A357N6R5-F1
#
_cell.length_a   1.000
_cell.length_b   1.000
_cell.length_c   1.000
_cell.angle_alpha   90.00
_cell.angle_beta   90.00
_cell.angle_gamma   90.00
#
_symmetry.space_group_name_H-M   'P 1'
#
loop_
_entity.id
_entity.type
_entity.pdbx_description
1 polymer ?
#
loop_
_entity_poly.entity_id
_entity_poly.type
_entity_poly.pdbx_seq_one_letter_code
_entity_poly.pdbx_strand_id
1 'polypeptide(L)'
;LGPIAYGEEDDEVFLGRSVTQHKSVSNDTARRIDEEVRNILDEAYARTTELMTANLDKLHAMSQLLLQYETIDAPQIDAIMEGRDPPPPAGWNKSNKDGGGNDKGGDARPLPPIAGPAESH
;
A
#
# COMPACT_ATOMS: atom_id res chain seq x y z
N LEU A 1 31.59 -1.42 -38.59
CA LEU A 1 32.48 -2.31 -37.81
C LEU A 1 31.59 -3.43 -37.29
N GLY A 2 31.18 -4.40 -38.11
CA GLY A 2 31.99 -5.49 -38.65
C GLY A 2 32.01 -6.63 -37.61
N PRO A 3 31.44 -7.83 -37.88
CA PRO A 3 31.27 -8.88 -36.87
C PRO A 3 32.63 -9.51 -36.54
N ILE A 4 33.06 -9.42 -35.28
CA ILE A 4 34.26 -10.13 -34.81
C ILE A 4 33.88 -11.60 -34.66
N ALA A 5 34.41 -12.40 -35.59
CA ALA A 5 34.40 -13.85 -35.51
C ALA A 5 35.10 -14.28 -34.21
N TYR A 6 34.34 -14.89 -33.31
CA TYR A 6 34.89 -15.68 -32.22
C TYR A 6 35.46 -16.95 -32.85
N GLY A 7 36.76 -16.91 -33.18
CA GLY A 7 37.54 -18.11 -33.43
C GLY A 7 37.76 -18.84 -32.11
N GLU A 8 37.33 -20.10 -32.07
CA GLU A 8 37.73 -21.07 -31.06
C GLU A 8 39.25 -21.24 -31.13
N GLU A 9 39.96 -20.86 -30.07
CA GLU A 9 41.23 -21.48 -29.70
C GLU A 9 41.17 -21.68 -28.18
N ASP A 10 41.09 -22.96 -27.80
CA ASP A 10 41.33 -23.46 -26.45
C ASP A 10 42.71 -23.01 -25.98
N ASP A 11 42.80 -21.80 -25.43
CA ASP A 11 44.05 -21.27 -24.89
C ASP A 11 44.15 -21.73 -23.43
N GLU A 12 45.08 -22.66 -23.18
CA GLU A 12 45.39 -23.21 -21.88
C GLU A 12 45.49 -22.09 -20.83
N VAL A 13 44.60 -22.16 -19.84
CA VAL A 13 44.48 -21.20 -18.75
C VAL A 13 45.72 -21.32 -17.85
N PHE A 14 46.83 -20.68 -18.22
CA PHE A 14 48.03 -20.64 -17.40
C PHE A 14 47.70 -20.01 -16.03
N LEU A 15 47.75 -20.88 -15.01
CA LEU A 15 46.97 -20.91 -13.77
C LEU A 15 47.18 -19.78 -12.74
N GLY A 16 47.82 -18.66 -13.10
CA GLY A 16 48.20 -17.61 -12.13
C GLY A 16 47.69 -16.20 -12.44
N ARG A 17 47.73 -15.78 -13.72
CA ARG A 17 47.36 -14.41 -14.11
C ARG A 17 45.87 -14.27 -14.43
N SER A 18 45.29 -15.24 -15.13
CA SER A 18 43.88 -15.17 -15.55
C SER A 18 42.91 -15.24 -14.35
N VAL A 19 43.17 -16.10 -13.37
CA VAL A 19 42.37 -16.18 -12.13
C VAL A 19 42.41 -14.87 -11.34
N THR A 20 43.58 -14.24 -11.25
CA THR A 20 43.76 -12.96 -10.55
C THR A 20 43.00 -11.83 -11.26
N GLN A 21 43.05 -11.79 -12.59
CA GLN A 21 42.35 -10.78 -13.38
C GLN A 21 40.82 -10.99 -13.31
N HIS A 22 40.31 -12.21 -13.49
CA HIS A 22 38.89 -12.52 -13.33
C HIS A 22 38.36 -12.18 -11.92
N LYS A 23 39.13 -12.47 -10.86
CA LYS A 23 38.76 -12.12 -9.49
C LYS A 23 38.74 -10.60 -9.27
N SER A 24 39.70 -9.86 -9.85
CA SER A 24 39.71 -8.39 -9.77
C SER A 24 38.52 -7.76 -10.52
N VAL A 25 38.17 -8.28 -11.69
CA VAL A 25 37.00 -7.83 -12.48
C VAL A 25 35.71 -8.17 -11.74
N SER A 26 35.62 -9.35 -11.13
CA SER A 26 34.47 -9.76 -10.32
C SER A 26 34.29 -8.84 -9.10
N ASN A 27 35.37 -8.50 -8.38
CA ASN A 27 35.31 -7.57 -7.25
C ASN A 27 34.90 -6.15 -7.68
N ASP A 28 35.45 -5.63 -8.79
CA ASP A 28 35.07 -4.30 -9.28
C ASP A 28 33.62 -4.27 -9.76
N THR A 29 33.18 -5.31 -10.48
CA THR A 29 31.80 -5.45 -10.94
C THR A 29 30.83 -5.57 -9.76
N ALA A 30 31.17 -6.38 -8.74
CA ALA A 30 30.36 -6.51 -7.53
C ALA A 30 30.24 -5.18 -6.78
N ARG A 31 31.36 -4.44 -6.63
CA ARG A 31 31.35 -3.10 -6.02
C ARG A 31 30.43 -2.15 -6.78
N ARG A 32 30.49 -2.13 -8.10
CA ARG A 32 29.62 -1.30 -8.94
C ARG A 32 28.14 -1.68 -8.81
N ILE A 33 27.83 -2.96 -8.66
CA ILE A 33 26.47 -3.43 -8.41
C ILE A 33 25.97 -2.93 -7.05
N ASP A 34 26.77 -3.09 -5.99
CA ASP A 34 26.39 -2.64 -4.64
C ASP A 34 26.19 -1.12 -4.57
N GLU A 35 27.03 -0.35 -5.26
CA GLU A 35 26.88 1.10 -5.40
C GLU A 35 25.55 1.46 -6.09
N GLU A 36 25.21 0.78 -7.18
CA GLU A 36 23.97 1.06 -7.91
C GLU A 36 22.72 0.68 -7.10
N VAL A 37 22.76 -0.46 -6.40
CA VAL A 37 21.67 -0.87 -5.50
C VAL A 37 21.47 0.16 -4.39
N ARG A 38 22.55 0.69 -3.81
CA ARG A 38 22.45 1.74 -2.79
C ARG A 38 21.82 3.00 -3.37
N ASN A 39 22.26 3.44 -4.55
CA ASN A 39 21.71 4.63 -5.20
C ASN A 39 20.19 4.49 -5.43
N ILE A 40 19.74 3.33 -5.93
CA ILE A 40 18.31 3.06 -6.15
C ILE A 40 17.52 3.15 -4.83
N LEU A 41 18.06 2.58 -3.74
CA LEU A 41 17.42 2.61 -2.43
C LEU A 41 17.35 4.03 -1.88
N ASP A 42 18.44 4.80 -1.99
CA ASP A 42 18.52 6.17 -1.50
C ASP A 42 17.54 7.09 -2.26
N GLU A 43 17.44 6.94 -3.58
CA GLU A 43 16.46 7.67 -4.40
C GLU A 43 15.02 7.31 -4.04
N ALA A 44 14.72 6.02 -3.91
CA ALA A 44 13.40 5.55 -3.53
C ALA A 44 13.00 6.03 -2.13
N TYR A 45 13.95 6.01 -1.18
CA TYR A 45 13.75 6.51 0.18
C TYR A 45 13.47 8.02 0.15
N ALA A 46 14.34 8.81 -0.50
CA ALA A 46 14.18 10.26 -0.60
C ALA A 46 12.82 10.65 -1.20
N ARG A 47 12.43 10.01 -2.32
CA ARG A 47 11.12 10.21 -2.95
C ARG A 47 9.97 9.87 -2.01
N THR A 48 10.08 8.76 -1.28
CA THR A 48 9.05 8.34 -0.33
C THR A 48 8.92 9.33 0.82
N THR A 49 10.04 9.78 1.38
CA THR A 49 10.07 10.80 2.44
C THR A 49 9.46 12.11 1.96
N GLU A 50 9.80 12.57 0.75
CA GLU A 50 9.22 13.77 0.18
C GLU A 50 7.69 13.64 0.02
N LEU A 51 7.22 12.52 -0.55
CA LEU A 51 5.80 12.27 -0.77
C LEU A 51 5.03 12.17 0.55
N MET A 52 5.60 11.51 1.56
CA MET A 52 5.00 11.44 2.91
C MET A 52 4.97 12.82 3.58
N THR A 53 6.06 13.58 3.49
CA THR A 53 6.16 14.91 4.12
C THR A 53 5.17 15.90 3.48
N ALA A 54 5.02 15.84 2.16
CA ALA A 54 4.06 16.66 1.42
C ALA A 54 2.59 16.34 1.74
N ASN A 55 2.31 15.15 2.30
CA ASN A 55 0.96 14.67 2.61
C ASN A 55 0.81 14.36 4.13
N LEU A 56 1.50 15.11 4.99
CA LEU A 56 1.46 14.93 6.45
C LEU A 56 0.05 15.08 7.03
N ASP A 57 -0.77 15.95 6.44
CA ASP A 57 -2.18 16.12 6.78
C ASP A 57 -2.98 14.81 6.65
N LYS A 58 -2.79 14.09 5.54
CA LYS A 58 -3.43 12.80 5.28
C LYS A 58 -2.92 11.72 6.24
N LEU A 59 -1.62 11.71 6.54
CA LEU A 59 -1.04 10.81 7.53
C LEU A 59 -1.62 11.05 8.93
N HIS A 60 -1.80 12.31 9.34
CA HIS A 60 -2.44 12.66 10.60
C HIS A 60 -3.93 12.31 10.62
N ALA A 61 -4.64 12.40 9.49
CA ALA A 61 -6.03 11.96 9.40
C ALA A 61 -6.13 10.44 9.54
N MET A 62 -5.28 9.68 8.83
CA MET A 62 -5.22 8.22 8.96
C MET A 62 -4.88 7.77 10.38
N SER A 63 -3.93 8.43 11.05
CA SER A 63 -3.56 8.08 12.42
C SER A 63 -4.68 8.34 13.41
N GLN A 64 -5.41 9.45 13.27
CA GLN A 64 -6.60 9.74 14.09
C GLN A 64 -7.69 8.68 13.90
N LEU A 65 -7.92 8.27 12.64
CA LEU A 65 -8.88 7.20 12.36
C LEU A 65 -8.45 5.86 12.94
N LEU A 66 -7.18 5.50 12.83
CA LEU A 66 -6.64 4.28 13.43
C LEU A 66 -6.74 4.30 14.96
N LEU A 67 -6.56 5.45 15.60
CA LEU A 67 -6.77 5.58 17.04
C LEU A 67 -8.25 5.40 17.43
N GLN A 68 -9.18 5.84 16.58
CA GLN A 68 -10.61 5.73 16.84
C GLN A 68 -11.14 4.32 16.56
N TYR A 69 -10.69 3.69 15.49
CA TYR A 69 -11.31 2.50 14.91
C TYR A 69 -10.41 1.25 14.90
N GLU A 70 -9.13 1.38 15.26
CA GLU A 70 -8.08 0.35 15.23
C GLU A 70 -7.70 -0.16 13.83
N THR A 71 -8.67 -0.26 12.92
CA THR A 71 -8.51 -0.67 11.52
C THR A 71 -9.17 0.34 10.60
N ILE A 72 -8.57 0.56 9.43
CA ILE A 72 -9.14 1.37 8.34
C ILE A 72 -9.17 0.55 7.06
N ASP A 73 -10.26 0.68 6.30
CA ASP A 73 -10.52 0.04 5.01
C ASP A 73 -10.28 1.01 3.85
N ALA A 74 -10.20 0.46 2.63
CA ALA A 74 -10.00 1.24 1.40
C ALA A 74 -10.95 2.46 1.24
N PRO A 75 -12.28 2.37 1.52
CA PRO A 75 -13.17 3.53 1.37
C PRO A 75 -12.82 4.71 2.29
N GLN A 76 -12.20 4.45 3.43
CA GLN A 76 -11.78 5.48 4.38
C GLN A 76 -10.48 6.13 3.93
N ILE A 77 -9.55 5.33 3.41
CA ILE A 77 -8.32 5.81 2.80
C ILE A 77 -8.66 6.69 1.60
N ASP A 78 -9.54 6.25 0.70
CA ASP A 78 -9.96 7.00 -0.47
C ASP A 78 -10.57 8.36 -0.09
N ALA A 79 -11.45 8.37 0.93
CA ALA A 79 -12.03 9.61 1.45
C ALA A 79 -10.95 10.58 1.97
N ILE A 80 -9.97 10.09 2.74
CA ILE A 80 -8.84 10.91 3.23
C ILE A 80 -8.00 11.43 2.07
N MET A 81 -7.76 10.61 1.04
CA MET A 81 -6.99 11.02 -0.13
C MET A 81 -7.70 12.12 -0.95
N GLU A 82 -9.03 12.08 -1.00
CA GLU A 82 -9.89 13.08 -1.64
C GLU A 82 -10.18 14.32 -0.76
N GLY A 83 -9.76 14.33 0.51
CA GLY A 83 -10.02 15.41 1.45
C GLY A 83 -11.47 15.48 1.94
N ARG A 84 -12.18 14.35 1.90
CA ARG A 84 -13.56 14.21 2.44
C ARG A 84 -13.53 13.56 3.81
N ASP A 85 -14.60 13.75 4.58
CA ASP A 85 -14.77 13.06 5.86
C ASP A 85 -14.95 11.54 5.64
N PRO A 86 -14.12 10.70 6.26
CA PRO A 86 -14.15 9.27 6.04
C PRO A 86 -15.35 8.61 6.76
N PRO A 87 -16.02 7.65 6.11
CA PRO A 87 -17.12 6.93 6.74
C PRO A 87 -16.62 6.00 7.88
N PRO A 88 -17.50 5.59 8.81
CA PRO A 88 -17.14 4.56 9.79
C PRO A 88 -16.84 3.22 9.09
N PRO A 89 -15.98 2.36 9.68
CA PRO A 89 -15.64 1.07 9.09
C PRO A 89 -16.85 0.12 9.07
N ALA A 90 -16.81 -0.86 8.17
CA ALA A 90 -17.89 -1.82 8.01
C ALA A 90 -18.12 -2.64 9.29
N GLY A 91 -19.34 -2.63 9.82
CA GLY A 91 -19.67 -3.33 11.07
C GLY A 91 -19.36 -2.54 12.35
N TRP A 92 -18.92 -1.28 12.24
CA TRP A 92 -18.80 -0.39 13.39
C TRP A 92 -20.19 0.05 13.88
N ASN A 93 -20.80 -0.75 14.75
CA ASN A 93 -22.00 -0.36 15.47
C ASN A 93 -21.59 0.40 16.73
N LYS A 94 -21.83 1.71 16.75
CA LYS A 94 -21.63 2.57 17.94
C LYS A 94 -22.73 2.31 18.97
N SER A 95 -23.03 1.04 19.25
CA SER A 95 -23.91 0.65 20.34
C SER A 95 -23.17 0.81 21.66
N ASN A 96 -23.50 1.91 22.35
CA ASN A 96 -23.34 2.12 23.79
C ASN A 96 -21.94 2.58 24.28
N LYS A 97 -21.59 3.84 24.00
CA LYS A 97 -20.60 4.55 24.85
C LYS A 97 -20.87 6.04 25.08
N ASP A 98 -22.13 6.47 24.94
CA ASP A 98 -22.62 7.74 25.49
C ASP A 98 -23.98 7.45 26.13
N GLY A 99 -24.02 7.45 27.47
CA GLY A 99 -25.24 7.26 28.22
C GLY A 99 -26.11 8.52 28.17
N GLY A 100 -27.37 8.36 27.73
CA GLY A 100 -28.48 9.23 28.10
C GLY A 100 -29.15 9.97 26.96
N GLY A 101 -30.27 9.44 26.46
CA GLY A 101 -31.18 10.19 25.59
C GLY A 101 -32.04 9.31 24.69
N ASN A 102 -33.21 8.91 25.22
CA ASN A 102 -34.30 8.23 24.52
C ASN A 102 -34.61 8.87 23.15
N ASP A 103 -34.36 8.14 22.05
CA ASP A 103 -35.03 8.41 20.79
C ASP A 103 -35.33 7.12 20.02
N LYS A 104 -36.44 7.16 19.30
CA LYS A 104 -37.32 6.03 19.06
C LYS A 104 -36.79 5.13 17.96
N GLY A 105 -36.93 3.82 18.17
CA GLY A 105 -36.77 2.81 17.13
C GLY A 105 -37.73 3.08 15.96
N GLY A 106 -37.18 3.59 14.87
CA GLY A 106 -37.82 3.67 13.57
C GLY A 106 -37.19 2.66 12.62
N ASP A 107 -37.55 1.38 12.77
CA ASP A 107 -37.41 0.41 11.68
C ASP A 107 -38.78 -0.23 11.47
N ALA A 108 -39.48 0.26 10.45
CA ALA A 108 -40.59 -0.43 9.84
C ALA A 108 -40.54 -0.13 8.34
N ARG A 109 -39.78 -0.96 7.62
CA ARG A 109 -39.96 -1.16 6.17
C ARG A 109 -41.47 -1.31 5.89
N PRO A 110 -42.07 -0.55 4.96
CA PRO A 110 -43.50 -0.65 4.72
C PRO A 110 -43.81 -1.99 4.02
N LEU A 111 -44.52 -2.88 4.72
CA LEU A 111 -45.20 -4.01 4.10
C LEU A 111 -46.43 -3.50 3.32
N PRO A 112 -46.77 -4.09 2.17
CA PRO A 112 -47.95 -3.67 1.39
C PRO A 112 -49.26 -3.91 2.16
N PRO A 113 -50.31 -3.12 1.90
CA PRO A 113 -51.50 -3.06 2.74
C PRO A 113 -52.32 -4.34 2.61
N ILE A 114 -52.55 -4.99 3.75
CA ILE A 114 -53.51 -6.08 3.91
C ILE A 114 -54.90 -5.46 3.73
N ALA A 115 -55.63 -5.89 2.71
CA ALA A 115 -57.00 -5.44 2.45
C ALA A 115 -57.88 -5.62 3.69
N GLY A 116 -58.59 -4.55 4.05
CA GLY A 116 -59.49 -4.49 5.20
C GLY A 116 -60.77 -5.33 5.04
N PRO A 117 -61.60 -5.38 6.10
CA PRO A 117 -62.61 -6.42 6.33
C PRO A 117 -64.02 -6.03 5.87
N ALA A 118 -64.93 -7.01 5.96
CA ALA A 118 -66.40 -6.99 5.76
C ALA A 118 -66.84 -7.26 4.30
N GLU A 119 -67.85 -8.07 3.99
CA GLU A 119 -69.13 -8.27 4.66
C GLU A 119 -69.72 -9.70 4.44
N SER A 120 -70.49 -10.10 5.43
CA SER A 120 -71.66 -11.00 5.39
C SER A 120 -72.42 -11.10 4.06
N HIS A 121 -72.61 -12.33 3.56
CA HIS A 121 -73.91 -13.00 3.38
C HIS A 121 -73.74 -14.42 2.84
#